data_AF-A0A7C8ZJ56-F1
#
_entry.id   AF-A0A7C8ZJ56-F1
#
_cell.length_a   1.000
_cell.length_b   1.000
_cell.length_c   1.000
_cell.angle_alpha   90.00
_cell.angle_beta   90.00
_cell.angle_gamma   90.00
#
_symmetry.space_group_name_H-M   'P 1'
#
loop_
_entity.id
_entity.type
_entity.pdbx_description
1 polymer ?
#
loop_
_entity_poly.entity_id
_entity_poly.type
_entity_poly.pdbx_seq_one_letter_code
_entity_poly.pdbx_strand_id
1 'polypeptide(L)'
;MSAATAGRLKNALAAAVVSGVTEARARIFGHVLNPTAQRSAHKVLRKKLFGDKVAQWYPYDIKHDDPLIMAAQEQERLNKLEMLKRRGKGPPKKGQGKRASKRK
;
A
#
# COMPACT_ATOMS: atom_id res chain seq x y z
N MET A 1 14.89 -41.97 48.91
CA MET A 1 14.57 -40.70 48.21
C MET A 1 13.06 -40.50 48.26
N SER A 2 12.58 -39.33 48.70
CA SER A 2 11.15 -39.07 48.91
C SER A 2 10.35 -39.12 47.60
N ALA A 3 9.13 -39.65 47.65
CA ALA A 3 8.21 -39.71 46.50
C ALA A 3 7.95 -38.32 45.87
N ALA A 4 8.02 -37.25 46.66
CA ALA A 4 7.91 -35.87 46.18
C ALA A 4 9.07 -35.46 45.26
N THR A 5 10.28 -35.96 45.50
CA THR A 5 11.47 -35.68 44.68
C THR A 5 11.37 -36.37 43.32
N ALA A 6 10.83 -37.59 43.28
CA ALA A 6 10.59 -38.34 42.05
C ALA A 6 9.50 -37.68 41.18
N GLY A 7 8.43 -37.14 41.78
CA GLY A 7 7.40 -36.38 41.06
C GLY A 7 7.92 -35.08 40.42
N ARG A 8 8.79 -34.34 41.12
CA ARG A 8 9.42 -33.12 40.59
C ARG A 8 10.34 -33.40 39.40
N LEU A 9 11.12 -34.48 39.46
CA LEU A 9 11.98 -34.93 38.35
C LEU A 9 11.15 -35.32 37.12
N LYS A 10 10.05 -36.06 37.30
CA LYS A 10 9.14 -36.42 36.20
C LYS A 10 8.55 -35.18 35.52
N ASN A 11 8.14 -34.17 36.30
CA ASN A 11 7.58 -32.92 35.77
C ASN A 11 8.63 -32.09 35.02
N ALA A 12 9.87 -32.02 35.53
CA ALA A 12 10.96 -31.33 34.86
C ALA A 12 11.32 -31.99 33.52
N LEU A 13 11.39 -33.33 33.49
CA LEU A 13 11.61 -34.09 32.27
C LEU A 13 10.48 -33.87 31.25
N ALA A 14 9.23 -33.91 31.70
CA ALA A 14 8.08 -33.65 30.84
C ALA A 14 8.13 -32.24 30.23
N ALA A 15 8.48 -31.21 31.02
CA ALA A 15 8.62 -29.85 30.54
C ALA A 15 9.73 -29.71 29.48
N ALA A 16 10.88 -30.36 29.69
CA ALA A 16 12.01 -30.36 28.75
C ALA A 16 11.67 -31.07 27.42
N VAL A 17 10.90 -32.17 27.48
CA VAL A 17 10.44 -32.87 26.27
C VAL A 17 9.49 -31.97 25.46
N VAL A 18 8.55 -31.29 26.13
CA VAL A 18 7.61 -30.37 25.46
C VAL A 18 8.35 -29.18 24.85
N SER A 19 9.34 -28.59 25.54
CA SER A 19 10.15 -27.51 24.96
C SER A 19 10.97 -28.00 23.76
N GLY A 20 11.58 -29.19 23.84
CA GLY A 20 12.32 -29.78 22.73
C GLY A 20 11.47 -30.02 21.48
N VAL A 21 10.23 -30.51 21.65
CA VAL A 21 9.28 -30.70 20.55
C VAL A 21 8.85 -29.36 19.94
N THR A 22 8.59 -28.35 20.76
CA THR A 22 8.20 -27.02 20.26
C THR A 22 9.35 -26.32 19.53
N GLU A 23 10.59 -26.49 19.98
CA GLU A 23 11.80 -26.04 19.28
C GLU A 23 12.00 -26.76 17.94
N ALA A 24 11.89 -28.10 17.92
CA ALA A 24 12.02 -28.88 16.70
C ALA A 24 10.97 -28.46 15.65
N ARG A 25 9.72 -28.30 16.08
CA ARG A 25 8.64 -27.75 15.23
C ARG A 25 8.99 -26.37 14.69
N ALA A 26 9.49 -25.48 15.55
CA ALA A 26 9.85 -24.13 15.15
C ALA A 26 10.96 -24.10 14.10
N ARG A 27 11.97 -24.97 14.24
CA ARG A 27 13.06 -25.14 13.27
C ARG A 27 12.57 -25.69 11.92
N ILE A 28 11.69 -26.69 11.94
CA ILE A 28 11.17 -27.34 10.72
C ILE A 28 10.28 -26.36 9.92
N PHE A 29 9.38 -25.64 10.59
CA PHE A 29 8.36 -24.82 9.92
C PHE A 29 8.69 -23.31 9.92
N GLY A 30 9.88 -22.91 10.36
CA GLY A 30 10.30 -21.51 10.40
C GLY A 30 9.48 -20.65 11.37
N HIS A 31 8.98 -21.22 12.48
CA HIS A 31 8.34 -20.43 13.53
C HIS A 31 9.38 -19.76 14.43
N VAL A 32 9.10 -18.53 14.85
CA VAL A 32 9.95 -17.80 15.82
C VAL A 32 9.36 -17.96 17.22
N LEU A 33 10.14 -18.52 18.15
CA LEU A 33 9.79 -18.61 19.57
C LEU A 33 10.19 -17.34 20.32
N ASN A 34 9.40 -16.93 21.33
CA ASN A 34 9.66 -15.74 22.14
C ASN A 34 9.68 -16.08 23.64
N PRO A 35 10.81 -16.60 24.16
CA PRO A 35 10.91 -17.01 25.56
C PRO A 35 10.87 -15.83 26.54
N THR A 36 11.32 -14.64 26.11
CA THR A 36 11.39 -13.42 26.95
C THR A 36 10.06 -12.67 27.02
N ALA A 37 9.05 -13.08 26.24
CA ALA A 37 7.73 -12.42 26.12
C ALA A 37 7.77 -10.93 25.73
N GLN A 38 8.93 -10.41 25.30
CA GLN A 38 9.09 -9.03 24.88
C GLN A 38 8.51 -8.80 23.49
N ARG A 39 8.11 -7.56 23.20
CA ARG A 39 7.57 -7.21 21.88
C ARG A 39 8.65 -7.35 20.81
N SER A 40 8.45 -8.26 19.86
CA SER A 40 9.33 -8.44 18.71
C SER A 40 8.75 -7.82 17.43
N ALA A 41 9.63 -7.56 16.44
CA ALA A 41 9.23 -7.05 15.12
C ALA A 41 8.46 -8.07 14.26
N HIS A 42 8.27 -9.31 14.75
CA HIS A 42 7.65 -10.41 14.00
C HIS A 42 6.21 -10.11 13.53
N LYS A 43 5.47 -9.22 14.20
CA LYS A 43 4.14 -8.77 13.72
C LYS A 43 4.25 -7.85 12.51
N VAL A 44 5.29 -7.01 12.44
CA VAL A 44 5.49 -6.07 11.32
C VAL A 44 6.03 -6.82 10.11
N LEU A 45 7.04 -7.68 10.31
CA LEU A 45 7.69 -8.42 9.23
C LEU A 45 6.76 -9.43 8.54
N ARG A 46 5.76 -9.97 9.25
CA ARG A 46 4.75 -10.88 8.66
C ARG A 46 3.69 -10.16 7.82
N LYS A 47 3.59 -8.84 7.90
CA LYS A 47 2.67 -8.09 7.04
C LYS A 47 3.23 -8.14 5.63
N LYS A 48 2.43 -8.64 4.69
CA LYS A 48 2.76 -8.55 3.26
C LYS A 48 2.82 -7.07 2.88
N LEU A 49 3.90 -6.67 2.22
CA LEU A 49 3.99 -5.34 1.63
C LEU A 49 2.88 -5.22 0.58
N PHE A 50 2.12 -4.13 0.65
CA PHE A 50 0.99 -3.86 -0.24
C PHE A 50 1.15 -2.51 -0.97
N GLY A 51 2.36 -1.94 -0.95
CA GLY A 51 2.68 -0.65 -1.55
C GLY A 51 2.33 -0.59 -3.02
N ASP A 52 2.69 -1.62 -3.80
CA ASP A 52 2.41 -1.67 -5.24
C ASP A 52 0.91 -1.62 -5.53
N LYS A 53 0.10 -2.33 -4.73
CA LYS A 53 -1.36 -2.31 -4.86
C LYS A 53 -1.96 -0.94 -4.55
N VAL A 54 -1.35 -0.21 -3.62
CA VAL A 54 -1.78 1.15 -3.28
C VAL A 54 -1.34 2.14 -4.36
N ALA A 55 -0.12 1.99 -4.89
CA ALA A 55 0.40 2.82 -5.95
C ALA A 55 -0.39 2.66 -7.26
N GLN A 56 -0.80 1.44 -7.58
CA GLN A 56 -1.60 1.09 -8.77
C GLN A 56 -3.12 1.26 -8.54
N TRP A 57 -3.52 2.19 -7.67
CA TRP A 57 -4.93 2.42 -7.37
C TRP A 57 -5.74 2.84 -8.61
N TYR A 58 -5.15 3.68 -9.46
CA TYR A 58 -5.75 4.09 -10.72
C TYR A 58 -5.21 3.25 -11.88
N PRO A 59 -6.08 2.69 -12.74
CA PRO A 59 -5.65 1.96 -13.92
C PRO A 59 -4.99 2.91 -14.93
N TYR A 60 -4.14 2.33 -15.78
CA TYR A 60 -3.51 3.07 -16.87
C TYR A 60 -4.52 3.43 -17.97
N ASP A 61 -4.50 4.67 -18.45
CA ASP A 61 -5.34 5.11 -19.57
C ASP A 61 -4.62 4.88 -20.90
N ILE A 62 -5.06 3.85 -21.62
CA ILE A 62 -4.52 3.42 -22.92
C ILE A 62 -4.70 4.50 -23.99
N LYS A 63 -5.62 5.45 -23.81
CA LYS A 63 -5.86 6.52 -24.80
C LYS A 63 -4.63 7.39 -25.05
N HIS A 64 -3.70 7.43 -24.10
CA HIS A 64 -2.45 8.18 -24.24
C HIS A 64 -1.40 7.49 -25.11
N ASP A 65 -1.56 6.19 -25.39
CA ASP A 65 -0.62 5.43 -26.20
C ASP A 65 -0.84 5.61 -27.70
N ASP A 66 -2.09 5.82 -28.12
CA ASP A 66 -2.46 5.94 -29.53
C ASP A 66 -2.35 7.41 -30.02
N PRO A 67 -1.40 7.73 -30.91
CA PRO A 67 -1.24 9.07 -31.45
C PRO A 67 -2.49 9.58 -32.18
N LEU A 68 -3.28 8.69 -32.78
CA LEU A 68 -4.49 9.08 -33.54
C LEU A 68 -5.59 9.57 -32.60
N ILE A 69 -5.79 8.88 -31.47
CA ILE A 69 -6.78 9.26 -30.45
C ILE A 69 -6.38 10.59 -29.79
N MET A 70 -5.10 10.73 -29.43
CA MET A 70 -4.57 11.96 -28.84
C MET A 70 -4.71 13.16 -29.79
N ALA A 71 -4.34 12.98 -31.07
CA ALA A 71 -4.46 14.03 -32.07
C ALA A 71 -5.92 14.42 -32.34
N ALA A 72 -6.85 13.45 -32.38
CA ALA A 72 -8.26 13.71 -32.59
C ALA A 72 -8.87 14.52 -31.43
N GLN A 73 -8.58 14.15 -30.18
CA GLN A 73 -9.06 14.88 -29.00
C GLN A 73 -8.53 16.32 -28.96
N GLU A 74 -7.25 16.51 -29.26
CA GLU A 74 -6.65 17.84 -29.30
C GLU A 74 -7.25 18.69 -30.44
N GLN A 75 -7.47 18.10 -31.62
CA GLN A 75 -8.10 18.80 -32.74
C GLN A 75 -9.54 19.23 -32.40
N GLU A 76 -10.32 18.37 -31.76
CA GLU A 76 -11.67 18.72 -31.30
C GLU A 76 -11.63 19.89 -30.29
N ARG A 77 -10.69 19.85 -29.34
CA ARG A 77 -10.47 20.93 -28.36
C ARG A 77 -10.15 22.25 -29.05
N LEU A 78 -9.29 22.24 -30.06
CA LEU A 78 -8.91 23.42 -30.84
C LEU A 78 -10.08 23.96 -31.66
N ASN A 79 -10.81 23.09 -32.36
CA ASN A 79 -11.99 23.47 -33.15
C ASN A 79 -13.06 24.12 -32.27
N LYS A 80 -13.35 23.55 -31.10
CA LYS A 80 -14.30 24.11 -30.13
C LYS A 80 -13.85 25.48 -29.63
N LEU A 81 -12.57 25.63 -29.31
CA LEU A 81 -12.01 26.90 -28.87
C LEU A 81 -12.12 27.97 -29.96
N GLU A 82 -11.85 27.61 -31.22
CA GLU A 82 -11.96 28.51 -32.36
C GLU A 82 -13.40 28.98 -32.57
N MET A 83 -14.37 28.07 -32.54
CA MET A 83 -15.79 28.42 -32.63
C MET A 83 -16.24 29.39 -31.53
N LEU A 84 -15.76 29.19 -30.29
CA LEU A 84 -16.06 30.09 -29.17
C LEU A 84 -15.42 31.47 -29.37
N LYS A 85 -14.18 31.53 -29.86
CA LYS A 85 -13.50 32.79 -30.18
C LYS A 85 -14.23 33.56 -31.27
N ARG A 86 -14.67 32.89 -32.35
CA ARG A 86 -15.46 33.51 -33.44
C ARG A 86 -16.75 34.15 -32.94
N ARG A 87 -17.38 33.57 -31.91
CA ARG A 87 -18.61 34.09 -31.28
C ARG A 87 -18.36 35.15 -30.20
N GLY A 88 -17.10 35.49 -29.91
CA GLY A 88 -16.73 36.37 -28.79
C GLY A 88 -16.97 35.76 -27.40
N LYS A 89 -17.24 34.45 -27.32
CA LYS A 89 -17.48 33.68 -26.08
C LYS A 89 -16.24 32.90 -25.63
N GLY A 90 -15.08 33.22 -26.19
CA GLY A 90 -13.81 32.63 -25.77
C GLY A 90 -13.44 33.02 -24.34
N PRO A 91 -12.64 32.19 -23.64
CA PRO A 91 -12.14 32.57 -22.33
C PRO A 91 -11.28 33.84 -22.44
N PRO A 92 -11.43 34.81 -21.52
CA PRO A 92 -10.62 36.02 -21.52
C PRO A 92 -9.15 35.70 -21.18
N LYS A 93 -8.25 36.62 -21.50
CA LYS A 93 -6.84 36.51 -21.12
C LYS A 93 -6.72 36.40 -19.60
N LYS A 94 -5.85 35.50 -19.12
CA LYS A 94 -5.57 35.32 -17.68
C LYS A 94 -5.26 36.68 -17.04
N GLY A 95 -5.92 36.98 -15.92
CA GLY A 95 -5.78 38.27 -15.22
C GLY A 95 -6.65 39.41 -15.77
N GLN A 96 -7.29 39.25 -16.93
CA GLN A 96 -8.17 40.26 -17.54
C GLN A 96 -9.66 39.85 -17.49
N GLY A 97 -10.04 39.06 -16.48
CA GLY A 97 -11.43 38.67 -16.29
C GLY A 97 -12.31 39.88 -15.90
N LYS A 98 -13.64 39.74 -16.07
CA LYS A 98 -14.62 40.80 -15.78
C LYS A 98 -14.54 41.41 -14.36
N ARG A 99 -13.96 40.68 -13.38
CA ARG A 99 -13.76 41.17 -12.01
C ARG A 99 -12.45 41.93 -11.83
N ALA A 100 -11.43 41.67 -12.65
CA ALA A 100 -10.15 42.36 -12.57
C ALA A 100 -10.27 43.83 -13.00
N SER A 101 -11.14 44.11 -13.98
CA SER A 101 -11.44 45.48 -14.41
C SER A 101 -12.25 46.30 -13.40
N LYS A 102 -12.83 45.69 -12.36
CA LYS A 102 -13.59 46.37 -11.31
C LYS A 102 -12.74 46.88 -10.14
N ARG A 103 -11.47 46.48 -10.02
CA ARG A 103 -10.54 46.94 -8.96
C ARG A 103 -9.75 48.19 -9.37
N LYS A 104 -10.28 49.00 -10.27
CA LYS A 104 -9.68 50.26 -10.70
C LYS A 104 -10.60 51.42 -10.34
#